data_AF-A0A7K2Q184-F1
#
_entry.id   AF-A0A7K2Q184-F1
#
_cell.length_a   1.000
_cell.length_b   1.000
_cell.length_c   1.000
_cell.angle_alpha   90.00
_cell.angle_beta   90.00
_cell.angle_gamma   90.00
#
_symmetry.space_group_name_H-M   'P 1'
#
loop_
_entity.id
_entity.type
_entity.pdbx_description
1 polymer ?
#
loop_
_entity_poly.entity_id
_entity_poly.type
_entity_poly.pdbx_seq_one_letter_code
_entity_poly.pdbx_strand_id
1 'polypeptide(L)'
;MDHRHRPVLPRPPRPLPRGVPAVSAGAAGTSVRTTDYHTAGEPFRIVDTAGAGLPPVPGDTAAERCATAIGPGGSGTAPRRSPLDDVRRFLVQEPRGHAGMYGGFVVPPDDDGAHFGVLFWHKDGYSTACGHGTMALGAWAVDTGRVAAPDDGDAQVRIDVPSGRVAATVHRAGGRTTGVTFRNVPARVGARKVPVATTLGLAEVDIAHAGACYASV
;
A
#
# COMPACT_ATOMS: atom_id res chain seq x y z
N MET A 1 -8.33 52.33 9.67
CA MET A 1 -9.04 51.58 8.60
C MET A 1 -9.62 50.33 9.26
N ASP A 2 -10.95 50.30 9.44
CA ASP A 2 -11.69 49.24 10.16
C ASP A 2 -11.98 48.08 9.17
N HIS A 3 -11.29 46.94 9.33
CA HIS A 3 -11.53 45.73 8.55
C HIS A 3 -12.45 44.78 9.32
N ARG A 4 -13.75 45.09 9.37
CA ARG A 4 -14.74 44.12 9.81
C ARG A 4 -14.95 43.06 8.73
N HIS A 5 -14.48 41.85 9.00
CA HIS A 5 -14.78 40.66 8.22
C HIS A 5 -16.30 40.42 8.23
N ARG A 6 -16.98 40.64 7.10
CA ARG A 6 -18.38 40.23 6.93
C ARG A 6 -18.44 38.71 6.75
N PRO A 7 -19.33 37.99 7.45
CA PRO A 7 -19.55 36.58 7.20
C PRO A 7 -20.09 36.35 5.78
N VAL A 8 -19.44 35.47 5.01
CA VAL A 8 -19.93 35.02 3.71
C VAL A 8 -20.96 33.92 3.97
N LEU A 9 -22.24 34.19 3.71
CA LEU A 9 -23.29 33.18 3.78
C LEU A 9 -23.08 32.11 2.69
N PRO A 10 -23.32 30.82 2.98
CA PRO A 10 -23.23 29.77 1.97
C PRO A 10 -24.24 30.02 0.85
N ARG A 11 -23.77 29.97 -0.40
CA ARG A 11 -24.64 30.07 -1.57
C ARG A 11 -25.58 28.85 -1.62
N PRO A 12 -26.86 29.03 -1.98
CA PRO A 12 -27.76 27.92 -2.17
C PRO A 12 -27.26 27.00 -3.31
N PRO A 13 -27.48 25.69 -3.22
CA PRO A 13 -27.07 24.74 -4.25
C PRO A 13 -27.72 25.11 -5.58
N ARG A 14 -26.91 25.15 -6.64
CA ARG A 14 -27.37 25.44 -8.00
C ARG A 14 -28.26 24.28 -8.47
N PRO A 15 -29.45 24.52 -9.04
CA PRO A 15 -30.28 23.46 -9.58
C PRO A 15 -29.50 22.67 -10.63
N LEU A 16 -29.54 21.33 -10.53
CA LEU A 16 -28.95 20.46 -11.53
C LEU A 16 -29.63 20.70 -12.89
N PRO A 17 -28.87 20.73 -14.00
CA PRO A 17 -29.46 20.87 -15.33
C PRO A 17 -30.44 19.72 -15.59
N ARG A 18 -31.65 20.07 -16.06
CA ARG A 18 -32.65 19.09 -16.49
C ARG A 18 -32.09 18.30 -17.66
N GLY A 19 -31.95 16.98 -17.48
CA GLY A 19 -31.42 16.08 -18.52
C GLY A 19 -30.21 15.24 -18.12
N VAL A 20 -29.68 15.37 -16.89
CA VAL A 20 -28.76 14.36 -16.37
C VAL A 20 -29.57 13.07 -16.13
N PRO A 21 -29.27 11.95 -16.81
CA PRO A 21 -29.96 10.71 -16.54
C PRO A 21 -29.77 10.36 -15.07
N ALA A 22 -30.87 10.06 -14.38
CA ALA A 22 -30.78 9.49 -13.05
C ALA A 22 -29.91 8.23 -13.16
N VAL A 23 -28.82 8.18 -12.40
CA VAL A 23 -28.04 6.95 -12.26
C VAL A 23 -28.98 5.97 -11.58
N SER A 24 -29.60 5.10 -12.37
CA SER A 24 -30.34 3.96 -11.83
C SER A 24 -29.38 3.19 -10.94
N ALA A 25 -29.85 2.75 -9.78
CA ALA A 25 -29.11 1.84 -8.92
C ALA A 25 -28.92 0.53 -9.71
N GLY A 26 -27.85 0.46 -10.50
CA GLY A 26 -27.37 -0.75 -11.14
C GLY A 26 -27.00 -1.77 -10.09
N ALA A 27 -27.05 -3.04 -10.47
CA ALA A 27 -26.69 -4.21 -9.67
C ALA A 27 -25.60 -3.90 -8.63
N ALA A 28 -25.84 -4.28 -7.36
CA ALA A 28 -25.01 -3.97 -6.20
C ALA A 28 -23.51 -3.84 -6.57
N GLY A 29 -23.05 -2.60 -6.76
CA GLY A 29 -21.69 -2.35 -7.21
C GLY A 29 -20.69 -2.89 -6.20
N THR A 30 -19.56 -3.41 -6.68
CA THR A 30 -18.45 -3.84 -5.80
C THR A 30 -17.99 -2.64 -4.98
N SER A 31 -18.31 -2.66 -3.68
CA SER A 31 -17.85 -1.65 -2.72
C SER A 31 -16.55 -2.13 -2.11
N VAL A 32 -15.52 -1.30 -2.13
CA VAL A 32 -14.21 -1.60 -1.53
C VAL A 32 -13.94 -0.59 -0.43
N ARG A 33 -13.83 -1.06 0.82
CA ARG A 33 -13.42 -0.24 1.95
C ARG A 33 -11.90 -0.14 1.98
N THR A 34 -11.40 1.08 2.21
CA THR A 34 -9.98 1.38 2.30
C THR A 34 -9.69 2.13 3.59
N THR A 35 -8.46 2.06 4.07
CA THR A 35 -7.92 2.96 5.10
C THR A 35 -6.63 3.54 4.56
N ASP A 36 -6.56 4.86 4.44
CA ASP A 36 -5.43 5.54 3.83
C ASP A 36 -4.51 6.11 4.93
N TYR A 37 -3.23 5.79 4.83
CA TYR A 37 -2.14 6.35 5.64
C TYR A 37 -1.16 7.06 4.70
N HIS A 38 -0.24 7.83 5.28
CA HIS A 38 0.97 8.23 4.58
C HIS A 38 2.19 8.07 5.50
N THR A 39 3.34 7.79 4.91
CA THR A 39 4.61 7.70 5.63
C THR A 39 5.60 8.65 4.96
N ALA A 40 6.02 9.69 5.67
CA ALA A 40 6.86 10.77 5.14
C ALA A 40 6.30 11.46 3.86
N GLY A 41 4.98 11.39 3.66
CA GLY A 41 4.28 11.98 2.51
C GLY A 41 3.94 11.00 1.41
N GLU A 42 4.54 9.81 1.40
CA GLU A 42 4.20 8.73 0.46
C GLU A 42 2.87 8.07 0.89
N PRO A 43 1.85 8.03 0.03
CA PRO A 43 0.53 7.51 0.38
C PRO A 43 0.53 5.98 0.40
N PHE A 44 -0.22 5.40 1.33
CA PHE A 44 -0.43 3.95 1.41
C PHE A 44 -1.89 3.62 1.70
N ARG A 45 -2.57 3.04 0.72
CA ARG A 45 -3.97 2.60 0.80
C ARG A 45 -4.07 1.14 1.22
N ILE A 46 -4.63 0.93 2.41
CA ILE A 46 -4.80 -0.40 3.01
C ILE A 46 -6.17 -0.96 2.65
N VAL A 47 -6.19 -2.17 2.13
CA VAL A 47 -7.40 -2.93 1.82
C VAL A 47 -7.37 -4.24 2.60
N ASP A 48 -8.24 -4.38 3.60
CA ASP A 48 -8.37 -5.64 4.34
C ASP A 48 -9.23 -6.63 3.55
N THR A 49 -8.62 -7.72 3.06
CA THR A 49 -9.34 -8.71 2.24
C THR A 49 -10.25 -9.63 3.06
N ALA A 50 -10.23 -9.55 4.39
CA ALA A 50 -11.23 -10.21 5.23
C ALA A 50 -12.63 -9.58 5.08
N GLY A 51 -12.73 -8.38 4.48
CA GLY A 51 -14.02 -7.76 4.14
C GLY A 51 -14.76 -8.50 3.02
N ALA A 52 -16.08 -8.63 3.15
CA ALA A 52 -16.92 -9.27 2.14
C ALA A 52 -16.81 -8.58 0.77
N GLY A 53 -16.59 -9.36 -0.30
CA GLY A 53 -16.72 -8.91 -1.69
C GLY A 53 -15.41 -8.71 -2.47
N LEU A 54 -14.24 -9.03 -1.90
CA LEU A 54 -12.98 -9.02 -2.63
C LEU A 54 -12.65 -10.38 -3.26
N PRO A 55 -12.05 -10.41 -4.47
CA PRO A 55 -11.61 -11.65 -5.08
C PRO A 55 -10.62 -12.41 -4.18
N PRO A 56 -10.74 -13.75 -4.06
CA PRO A 56 -9.76 -14.53 -3.32
C PRO A 56 -8.39 -14.45 -4.00
N VAL A 57 -7.32 -14.57 -3.22
CA VAL A 57 -5.95 -14.65 -3.73
C VAL A 57 -5.33 -15.98 -3.29
N PRO A 58 -5.45 -17.05 -4.10
CA PRO A 58 -4.88 -18.36 -3.77
C PRO A 58 -3.37 -18.32 -3.51
N GLY A 59 -2.89 -19.26 -2.70
CA GLY A 59 -1.50 -19.38 -2.25
C GLY A 59 -1.44 -19.63 -0.76
N ASP A 60 -0.38 -20.26 -0.28
CA ASP A 60 -0.17 -20.54 1.14
C ASP A 60 0.71 -19.46 1.76
N THR A 61 1.61 -18.86 0.99
CA THR A 61 2.49 -17.76 1.42
C THR A 61 2.20 -16.43 0.73
N ALA A 62 2.62 -15.31 1.32
CA ALA A 62 2.57 -13.99 0.70
C ALA A 62 3.30 -13.95 -0.65
N ALA A 63 4.39 -14.72 -0.79
CA ALA A 63 5.12 -14.87 -2.04
C ALA A 63 4.28 -15.57 -3.12
N GLU A 64 3.63 -16.69 -2.79
CA GLU A 64 2.76 -17.43 -3.71
C GLU A 64 1.50 -16.64 -4.07
N ARG A 65 0.88 -15.97 -3.10
CA ARG A 65 -0.26 -15.08 -3.36
C ARG A 65 0.13 -13.92 -4.27
N CYS A 66 1.32 -13.35 -4.10
CA CYS A 66 1.85 -12.31 -5.00
C CYS A 66 2.09 -12.86 -6.42
N ALA A 67 2.69 -14.04 -6.54
CA ALA A 67 2.88 -14.70 -7.84
C ALA A 67 1.54 -15.00 -8.53
N THR A 68 0.53 -15.46 -7.78
CA THR A 68 -0.83 -15.66 -8.26
C THR A 68 -1.47 -14.35 -8.73
N ALA A 69 -1.29 -13.26 -7.98
CA ALA A 69 -1.80 -11.94 -8.34
C ALA A 69 -1.13 -11.38 -9.61
N ILE A 70 0.17 -11.65 -9.81
CA ILE A 70 0.92 -11.29 -11.02
C ILE A 70 0.45 -12.13 -12.22
N GLY A 71 0.17 -13.42 -11.99
CA GLY A 71 -0.32 -14.36 -12.99
C GLY A 71 0.78 -14.91 -13.93
N PRO A 72 0.54 -16.07 -14.57
CA PRO A 72 1.52 -16.73 -15.43
C PRO A 72 2.00 -15.84 -16.60
N GLY A 73 3.32 -15.71 -16.72
CA GLY A 73 3.97 -14.88 -17.74
C GLY A 73 3.76 -13.37 -17.57
N GLY A 74 3.24 -12.92 -16.42
CA GLY A 74 3.26 -11.51 -16.02
C GLY A 74 4.56 -11.15 -15.28
N SER A 75 4.72 -9.86 -14.95
CA SER A 75 5.79 -9.37 -14.08
C SER A 75 5.24 -8.44 -12.99
N GLY A 76 6.07 -8.11 -12.00
CA GLY A 76 5.69 -7.16 -10.94
C GLY A 76 5.23 -5.80 -11.47
N THR A 77 5.71 -5.36 -12.63
CA THR A 77 5.31 -4.08 -13.25
C THR A 77 4.37 -4.26 -14.45
N ALA A 78 3.99 -5.49 -14.78
CA ALA A 78 3.08 -5.81 -15.87
C ALA A 78 2.35 -7.13 -15.56
N PRO A 79 1.47 -7.14 -14.54
CA PRO A 79 0.72 -8.33 -14.19
C PRO A 79 -0.32 -8.66 -15.28
N ARG A 80 -0.71 -9.93 -15.35
CA ARG A 80 -1.85 -10.36 -16.17
C ARG A 80 -3.14 -9.82 -15.55
N ARG A 81 -4.10 -9.46 -16.41
CA ARG A 81 -5.45 -9.08 -15.97
C ARG A 81 -6.09 -10.24 -15.20
N SER A 82 -6.65 -9.92 -14.04
CA SER A 82 -7.39 -10.81 -13.17
C SER A 82 -8.42 -9.99 -12.36
N PRO A 83 -9.42 -10.61 -11.73
CA PRO A 83 -10.37 -9.87 -10.89
C PRO A 83 -9.68 -9.05 -9.79
N LEU A 84 -8.60 -9.56 -9.18
CA LEU A 84 -7.83 -8.81 -8.19
C LEU A 84 -7.06 -7.65 -8.82
N ASP A 85 -6.47 -7.84 -10.02
CA ASP A 85 -5.82 -6.76 -10.75
C ASP A 85 -6.82 -5.67 -11.17
N ASP A 86 -8.06 -6.03 -11.49
CA ASP A 86 -9.13 -5.05 -11.76
C ASP A 86 -9.45 -4.21 -10.53
N VAL A 87 -9.48 -4.81 -9.33
CA VAL A 87 -9.61 -4.07 -8.06
C VAL A 87 -8.40 -3.16 -7.84
N ARG A 88 -7.17 -3.65 -8.00
CA ARG A 88 -5.94 -2.83 -7.90
C ARG A 88 -6.04 -1.61 -8.82
N ARG A 89 -6.35 -1.83 -10.09
CA ARG A 89 -6.47 -0.76 -11.10
C ARG A 89 -7.56 0.24 -10.73
N PHE A 90 -8.70 -0.23 -10.25
CA PHE A 90 -9.78 0.62 -9.77
C PHE A 90 -9.36 1.54 -8.61
N LEU A 91 -8.49 1.05 -7.72
CA LEU A 91 -8.03 1.77 -6.53
C LEU A 91 -6.84 2.70 -6.78
N VAL A 92 -5.97 2.38 -7.75
CA VAL A 92 -4.71 3.09 -7.98
C VAL A 92 -4.80 4.13 -9.10
N GLN A 93 -5.68 3.93 -10.08
CA GLN A 93 -5.81 4.82 -11.22
C GLN A 93 -6.75 6.00 -10.92
N GLU A 94 -6.58 7.10 -11.66
CA GLU A 94 -7.55 8.18 -11.66
C GLU A 94 -8.94 7.66 -12.11
N PRO A 95 -10.04 8.16 -11.52
CA PRO A 95 -10.12 9.32 -10.63
C PRO A 95 -10.00 9.01 -9.12
N ARG A 96 -9.70 7.76 -8.74
CA ARG A 96 -9.73 7.31 -7.32
C ARG A 96 -8.36 7.26 -6.66
N GLY A 97 -7.33 7.04 -7.46
CA GLY A 97 -5.93 7.18 -7.10
C GLY A 97 -5.27 8.25 -7.95
N HIS A 98 -3.97 8.08 -8.15
CA HIS A 98 -3.11 8.96 -8.93
C HIS A 98 -1.79 8.24 -9.24
N ALA A 99 -0.92 8.84 -10.05
CA ALA A 99 0.33 8.20 -10.50
C ALA A 99 1.25 7.73 -9.34
N GLY A 100 1.28 8.47 -8.23
CA GLY A 100 2.01 8.09 -6.99
C GLY A 100 1.22 7.26 -5.98
N MET A 101 0.06 6.68 -6.31
CA MET A 101 -0.72 5.90 -5.36
C MET A 101 -0.07 4.53 -5.12
N TYR A 102 0.09 4.17 -3.86
CA TYR A 102 0.61 2.88 -3.40
C TYR A 102 -0.38 2.27 -2.40
N GLY A 103 -0.40 0.94 -2.29
CA GLY A 103 -1.24 0.28 -1.31
C GLY A 103 -0.88 -1.18 -1.06
N GLY A 104 -1.75 -1.85 -0.31
CA GLY A 104 -1.59 -3.26 0.03
C GLY A 104 -2.92 -3.97 0.25
N PHE A 105 -3.04 -5.19 -0.28
CA PHE A 105 -4.09 -6.13 0.11
C PHE A 105 -3.61 -6.92 1.32
N VAL A 106 -4.24 -6.72 2.49
CA VAL A 106 -3.94 -7.49 3.71
C VAL A 106 -4.54 -8.87 3.56
N VAL A 107 -3.72 -9.90 3.66
CA VAL A 107 -4.06 -11.32 3.47
C VAL A 107 -3.77 -12.10 4.76
N PRO A 108 -4.25 -13.36 4.88
CA PRO A 108 -3.82 -14.22 5.98
C PRO A 108 -2.29 -14.33 6.07
N PRO A 109 -1.72 -14.47 7.28
CA PRO A 109 -0.29 -14.71 7.45
C PRO A 109 0.12 -16.07 6.88
N ASP A 110 1.41 -16.25 6.65
CA ASP A 110 1.98 -17.51 6.16
C ASP A 110 1.97 -18.60 7.24
N ASP A 111 2.10 -18.18 8.52
CA ASP A 111 2.06 -19.03 9.70
C ASP A 111 1.68 -18.22 10.97
N ASP A 112 1.61 -18.89 12.13
CA ASP A 112 1.25 -18.29 13.43
C ASP A 112 2.26 -17.23 13.95
N GLY A 113 3.41 -17.10 13.29
CA GLY A 113 4.46 -16.14 13.65
C GLY A 113 4.25 -14.74 13.09
N ALA A 114 3.28 -14.49 12.20
CA ALA A 114 2.89 -13.15 11.76
C ALA A 114 1.45 -12.82 12.14
N HIS A 115 1.15 -11.52 12.25
CA HIS A 115 -0.21 -11.07 12.53
C HIS A 115 -1.07 -11.03 11.26
N PHE A 116 -0.44 -10.85 10.10
CA PHE A 116 -1.06 -10.85 8.77
C PHE A 116 0.03 -10.85 7.69
N GLY A 117 -0.36 -11.18 6.46
CA GLY A 117 0.43 -10.94 5.26
C GLY A 117 -0.05 -9.71 4.48
N VAL A 118 0.72 -9.25 3.52
CA VAL A 118 0.31 -8.18 2.60
C VAL A 118 0.86 -8.36 1.19
N LEU A 119 0.02 -8.07 0.20
CA LEU A 119 0.40 -7.97 -1.21
C LEU A 119 0.49 -6.49 -1.57
N PHE A 120 1.71 -5.97 -1.66
CA PHE A 120 1.94 -4.58 -2.05
C PHE A 120 1.61 -4.36 -3.52
N TRP A 121 0.98 -3.23 -3.81
CA TRP A 121 0.65 -2.84 -5.18
C TRP A 121 0.82 -1.34 -5.41
N HIS A 122 1.04 -0.98 -6.67
CA HIS A 122 1.21 0.38 -7.17
C HIS A 122 0.63 0.48 -8.60
N LYS A 123 0.82 1.63 -9.27
CA LYS A 123 0.20 1.89 -10.57
C LYS A 123 0.51 0.83 -11.64
N ASP A 124 1.73 0.29 -11.62
CA ASP A 124 2.21 -0.64 -12.66
C ASP A 124 1.91 -2.11 -12.29
N GLY A 125 1.85 -2.46 -11.01
CA GLY A 125 1.52 -3.82 -10.59
C GLY A 125 1.76 -4.07 -9.11
N TYR A 126 2.54 -5.11 -8.81
CA TYR A 126 2.79 -5.64 -7.48
C TYR A 126 4.28 -5.58 -7.12
N SER A 127 4.58 -5.35 -5.84
CA SER A 127 5.95 -5.27 -5.32
C SER A 127 6.22 -6.35 -4.27
N THR A 128 7.49 -6.72 -4.14
CA THR A 128 7.95 -7.72 -3.16
C THR A 128 8.27 -7.12 -1.79
N ALA A 129 8.49 -5.81 -1.70
CA ALA A 129 8.81 -5.11 -0.47
C ALA A 129 8.33 -3.65 -0.51
N CYS A 130 8.05 -3.07 0.65
CA CYS A 130 7.68 -1.66 0.77
C CYS A 130 7.88 -1.16 2.21
N GLY A 131 8.99 -0.45 2.49
CA GLY A 131 9.28 0.05 3.84
C GLY A 131 8.27 1.07 4.37
N HIS A 132 7.82 2.01 3.51
CA HIS A 132 6.82 3.01 3.88
C HIS A 132 5.46 2.36 4.21
N GLY A 133 5.09 1.32 3.45
CA GLY A 133 3.90 0.52 3.64
C GLY A 133 3.98 -0.35 4.90
N THR A 134 5.13 -0.96 5.18
CA THR A 134 5.37 -1.69 6.43
C THR A 134 5.16 -0.80 7.66
N MET A 135 5.65 0.44 7.62
CA MET A 135 5.44 1.39 8.72
C MET A 135 3.96 1.79 8.85
N ALA A 136 3.29 2.09 7.73
CA ALA A 136 1.86 2.41 7.71
C ALA A 136 1.00 1.27 8.24
N LEU A 137 1.29 0.03 7.84
CA LEU A 137 0.60 -1.19 8.31
C LEU A 137 0.84 -1.44 9.80
N GLY A 138 2.04 -1.16 10.31
CA GLY A 138 2.34 -1.22 11.74
C GLY A 138 1.43 -0.27 12.53
N ALA A 139 1.40 1.00 12.16
CA ALA A 139 0.54 1.99 12.79
C ALA A 139 -0.94 1.60 12.68
N TRP A 140 -1.42 1.25 11.49
CA TRP A 140 -2.79 0.80 11.25
C TRP A 140 -3.19 -0.40 12.12
N ALA A 141 -2.34 -1.40 12.26
CA ALA A 141 -2.65 -2.60 13.04
C ALA A 141 -2.83 -2.29 14.53
N VAL A 142 -2.04 -1.35 15.07
CA VAL A 142 -2.18 -0.89 16.46
C VAL A 142 -3.40 0.04 16.61
N ASP A 143 -3.55 1.02 15.73
CA ASP A 143 -4.61 2.03 15.80
C ASP A 143 -6.02 1.40 15.65
N THR A 144 -6.14 0.30 14.91
CA THR A 144 -7.39 -0.45 14.74
C THR A 144 -7.63 -1.53 15.80
N GLY A 145 -6.70 -1.72 16.73
CA GLY A 145 -6.77 -2.77 17.75
C GLY A 145 -6.55 -4.18 17.22
N ARG A 146 -6.09 -4.35 15.98
CA ARG A 146 -5.70 -5.65 15.41
C ARG A 146 -4.51 -6.26 16.14
N VAL A 147 -3.59 -5.41 16.60
CA VAL A 147 -2.49 -5.78 17.49
C VAL A 147 -2.60 -4.95 18.76
N ALA A 148 -2.65 -5.64 19.90
CA ALA A 148 -2.68 -4.97 21.19
C ALA A 148 -1.37 -4.19 21.43
N ALA A 149 -1.50 -2.99 21.99
CA ALA A 149 -0.37 -2.12 22.31
C ALA A 149 -0.60 -1.45 23.67
N PRO A 150 0.48 -1.16 24.43
CA PRO A 150 0.37 -0.37 25.65
C PRO A 150 0.10 1.11 25.34
N ASP A 151 -0.32 1.86 26.35
CA ASP A 151 -0.42 3.32 26.27
C ASP A 151 0.96 3.98 26.12
N ASP A 152 1.97 3.44 26.81
CA ASP A 152 3.37 3.85 26.75
C ASP A 152 4.29 2.64 26.50
N GLY A 153 5.22 2.77 25.55
CA GLY A 153 6.19 1.73 25.19
C GLY A 153 6.10 1.31 23.71
N ASP A 154 6.47 0.07 23.41
CA ASP A 154 6.57 -0.43 22.04
C ASP A 154 5.63 -1.62 21.80
N ALA A 155 5.04 -1.68 20.61
CA ALA A 155 4.30 -2.84 20.11
C ALA A 155 4.94 -3.36 18.82
N GLN A 156 5.14 -4.67 18.73
CA GLN A 156 5.75 -5.29 17.54
C GLN A 156 4.68 -5.91 16.63
N VAL A 157 4.61 -5.45 15.40
CA VAL A 157 3.75 -5.97 14.33
C VAL A 157 4.61 -6.73 13.32
N ARG A 158 4.57 -8.06 13.37
CA ARG A 158 5.17 -8.97 12.38
C ARG A 158 4.24 -9.15 11.17
N ILE A 159 4.78 -8.95 9.98
CA ILE A 159 4.02 -8.90 8.71
C ILE A 159 4.74 -9.77 7.67
N ASP A 160 4.00 -10.67 7.03
CA ASP A 160 4.51 -11.44 5.89
C ASP A 160 4.39 -10.64 4.60
N VAL A 161 5.51 -10.43 3.92
CA VAL A 161 5.58 -9.76 2.62
C VAL A 161 6.23 -10.70 1.61
N PRO A 162 6.06 -10.48 0.29
CA PRO A 162 6.55 -11.45 -0.68
C PRO A 162 8.08 -11.68 -0.68
N SER A 163 8.86 -10.74 -0.13
CA SER A 163 10.32 -10.87 0.04
C SER A 163 10.75 -11.57 1.34
N GLY A 164 9.81 -11.93 2.21
CA GLY A 164 10.04 -12.53 3.52
C GLY A 164 9.57 -11.64 4.68
N ARG A 165 9.30 -12.25 5.83
CA ARG A 165 8.75 -11.58 7.02
C ARG A 165 9.54 -10.34 7.44
N VAL A 166 8.82 -9.26 7.73
CA VAL A 166 9.32 -8.00 8.30
C VAL A 166 8.65 -7.73 9.65
N ALA A 167 9.22 -6.81 10.43
CA ALA A 167 8.64 -6.38 11.70
C ALA A 167 8.60 -4.86 11.80
N ALA A 168 7.44 -4.28 12.07
CA ALA A 168 7.27 -2.89 12.46
C ALA A 168 7.20 -2.78 13.98
N THR A 169 8.03 -1.94 14.59
CA THR A 169 7.95 -1.56 16.00
C THR A 169 7.24 -0.22 16.09
N VAL A 170 6.04 -0.22 16.66
CA VAL A 170 5.20 0.96 16.83
C VAL A 170 5.47 1.55 18.20
N HIS A 171 5.97 2.79 18.23
CA HIS A 171 6.27 3.52 19.45
C HIS A 171 5.03 4.25 19.94
N ARG A 172 4.71 4.09 21.23
CA ARG A 172 3.49 4.57 21.89
C ARG A 172 3.84 5.47 23.06
N ALA A 173 3.14 6.59 23.17
CA ALA A 173 3.18 7.44 24.35
C ALA A 173 1.80 8.07 24.58
N GLY A 174 1.29 7.99 25.81
CA GLY A 174 -0.03 8.53 26.19
C GLY A 174 -1.17 8.01 25.29
N GLY A 175 -1.13 6.73 24.91
CA GLY A 175 -2.17 6.12 24.08
C GLY A 175 -2.13 6.54 22.61
N ARG A 176 -1.03 7.14 22.14
CA ARG A 176 -0.86 7.60 20.74
C ARG A 176 0.36 6.98 20.09
N THR A 177 0.27 6.70 18.80
CA THR A 177 1.41 6.32 17.96
C THR A 177 2.28 7.56 17.73
N THR A 178 3.54 7.53 18.17
CA THR A 178 4.50 8.64 18.05
C THR A 178 5.54 8.40 16.96
N GLY A 179 5.75 7.15 16.57
CA GLY A 179 6.64 6.78 15.48
C GLY A 179 6.57 5.28 15.18
N VAL A 180 7.18 4.90 14.06
CA VAL A 180 7.34 3.49 13.69
C VAL A 180 8.75 3.30 13.18
N THR A 181 9.44 2.31 13.74
CA THR A 181 10.67 1.75 13.15
C THR A 181 10.36 0.41 12.53
N PHE A 182 11.14 -0.05 11.55
CA PHE A 182 10.93 -1.39 11.01
C PHE A 182 12.25 -2.10 10.75
N ARG A 183 12.24 -3.42 10.96
CA ARG A 183 13.31 -4.33 10.59
C ARG A 183 12.95 -5.00 9.27
N ASN A 184 13.75 -4.70 8.24
CA ASN A 184 13.62 -5.29 6.91
C ASN A 184 14.20 -6.70 6.86
N VAL A 185 13.97 -7.39 5.74
CA VAL A 185 14.69 -8.61 5.36
C VAL A 185 16.19 -8.34 5.18
N PRO A 186 17.08 -9.36 5.26
CA PRO A 186 18.51 -9.19 5.05
C PRO A 186 18.82 -8.49 3.72
N ALA A 187 19.63 -7.43 3.78
CA ALA A 187 20.07 -6.69 2.62
C ALA A 187 21.50 -7.07 2.22
N ARG A 188 21.81 -7.05 0.92
CA ARG A 188 23.16 -7.34 0.39
C ARG A 188 23.46 -6.50 -0.85
N VAL A 189 24.74 -6.23 -1.07
CA VAL A 189 25.24 -5.71 -2.35
C VAL A 189 25.56 -6.88 -3.27
N GLY A 190 24.97 -6.90 -4.47
CA GLY A 190 25.20 -7.91 -5.48
C GLY A 190 26.39 -7.58 -6.40
N ALA A 191 26.53 -6.31 -6.77
CA ALA A 191 27.64 -5.81 -7.57
C ALA A 191 27.89 -4.33 -7.28
N ARG A 192 29.13 -3.88 -7.48
CA ARG A 192 29.51 -2.46 -7.36
C ARG A 192 30.15 -1.95 -8.64
N LYS A 193 29.98 -0.65 -8.91
CA LYS A 193 30.57 0.04 -10.06
C LYS A 193 30.34 -0.68 -11.39
N VAL A 194 29.14 -1.20 -11.58
CA VAL A 194 28.74 -1.83 -12.84
C VAL A 194 28.64 -0.74 -13.91
N PRO A 195 29.45 -0.79 -14.98
CA PRO A 195 29.38 0.20 -16.03
C PRO A 195 28.11 0.00 -16.86
N VAL A 196 27.25 1.02 -16.93
CA VAL A 196 26.02 1.01 -17.71
C VAL A 196 26.05 2.15 -18.73
N ALA A 197 26.00 1.79 -20.01
CA ALA A 197 25.87 2.77 -21.09
C ALA A 197 24.45 3.34 -21.12
N THR A 198 24.34 4.67 -21.06
CA THR A 198 23.08 5.40 -21.16
C THR A 198 23.13 6.39 -22.32
N THR A 199 21.99 7.01 -22.65
CA THR A 199 21.94 8.10 -23.63
C THR A 199 22.70 9.36 -23.18
N LEU A 200 23.08 9.45 -21.90
CA LEU A 200 23.83 10.57 -21.31
C LEU A 200 25.31 10.25 -21.06
N GLY A 201 25.78 9.05 -21.44
CA GLY A 201 27.14 8.58 -21.20
C GLY A 201 27.18 7.35 -20.28
N LEU A 202 28.39 7.02 -19.80
CA LEU A 202 28.62 5.88 -18.93
C LEU A 202 28.28 6.25 -17.48
N ALA A 203 27.41 5.45 -16.84
CA ALA A 203 27.14 5.53 -15.41
C ALA A 203 27.77 4.34 -14.68
N GLU A 204 28.30 4.56 -13.47
CA GLU A 204 28.66 3.49 -12.56
C GLU A 204 27.47 3.20 -11.65
N VAL A 205 27.01 1.94 -11.62
CA VAL A 205 25.82 1.53 -10.86
C VAL A 205 26.21 0.50 -9.79
N ASP A 206 25.74 0.70 -8.57
CA ASP A 206 25.74 -0.33 -7.54
C ASP A 206 24.40 -1.09 -7.55
N ILE A 207 24.47 -2.42 -7.56
CA ILE A 207 23.28 -3.29 -7.51
C ILE A 207 23.13 -3.85 -6.11
N ALA A 208 22.00 -3.57 -5.46
CA ALA A 208 21.72 -4.02 -4.10
C ALA A 208 20.33 -4.67 -4.00
N HIS A 209 20.20 -5.64 -3.09
CA HIS A 209 18.94 -6.28 -2.74
C HIS A 209 18.59 -5.96 -1.30
N ALA A 210 17.40 -5.41 -1.06
CA ALA A 210 16.88 -5.10 0.28
C ALA A 210 15.35 -5.34 0.34
N GLY A 211 14.94 -6.54 -0.08
CA GLY A 211 13.53 -6.91 -0.30
C GLY A 211 13.03 -6.61 -1.73
N ALA A 212 13.61 -5.59 -2.37
CA ALA A 212 13.56 -5.36 -3.82
C ALA A 212 14.99 -5.18 -4.36
N CYS A 213 15.16 -5.32 -5.68
CA CYS A 213 16.42 -5.05 -6.36
C CYS A 213 16.50 -3.57 -6.76
N TYR A 214 17.60 -2.92 -6.41
CA TYR A 214 17.87 -1.53 -6.73
C TYR A 214 19.16 -1.41 -7.52
N ALA A 215 19.10 -0.59 -8.58
CA ALA A 215 20.25 -0.04 -9.27
C ALA A 215 20.44 1.41 -8.78
N SER A 216 21.56 1.67 -8.10
CA SER A 216 21.88 2.99 -7.52
C SER A 216 23.05 3.62 -8.27
N VAL A 217 22.86 4.86 -8.72
CA VAL A 217 23.86 5.72 -9.40
C VAL A 217 24.36 6.82 -8.47
#